data_AF-A0A820D8L4-F1
#
_entry.id   AF-A0A820D8L4-F1
#
_cell.length_a   1.000
_cell.length_b   1.000
_cell.length_c   1.000
_cell.angle_alpha   90.00
_cell.angle_beta   90.00
_cell.angle_gamma   90.00
#
_symmetry.space_group_name_H-M   'P 1'
#
loop_
_entity.id
_entity.type
_entity.pdbx_description
1 polymer ?
#
loop_
_entity_poly.entity_id
_entity_poly.type
_entity_poly.pdbx_seq_one_letter_code
_entity_poly.pdbx_strand_id
1 'polypeptide(L)'
;MSNDSKDRTIKGGVWVLKEEYDIDNIILKDELLSDYMIALMEVAAADGVLSEAERQWVIGLACAIGSSQVVIDKLQTYQHKGMDSVLATFHAESGHSNGIHRQLSLIYDGFRAAGADGELHPKEVEAIHELAKALGVGEAQVKQLYELYIENQQNRLKRLKIIFPNGGNHAIAEVEKLY
;
A
#
# COMPACT_ATOMS: atom_id res chain seq x y z
N MET A 1 22.31 -8.55 8.75
CA MET A 1 21.53 -9.59 8.02
C MET A 1 22.50 -10.57 7.37
N SER A 2 22.26 -11.88 7.48
CA SER A 2 23.03 -12.88 6.73
C SER A 2 22.72 -12.79 5.23
N ASN A 3 23.64 -13.24 4.37
CA ASN A 3 23.41 -13.28 2.92
C ASN A 3 22.13 -14.05 2.55
N ASP A 4 21.83 -15.15 3.25
CA ASP A 4 20.62 -15.95 3.04
C ASP A 4 19.33 -15.25 3.46
N SER A 5 19.38 -14.38 4.48
CA SER A 5 18.21 -13.57 4.84
C SER A 5 17.91 -12.52 3.79
N LYS A 6 18.96 -11.88 3.25
CA LYS A 6 18.84 -10.84 2.22
C LYS A 6 18.33 -11.40 0.89
N ASP A 7 18.84 -12.57 0.46
CA ASP A 7 18.40 -13.25 -0.76
C ASP A 7 16.92 -13.66 -0.69
N ARG A 8 16.46 -14.19 0.45
CA ARG A 8 15.05 -14.54 0.65
C ARG A 8 14.13 -13.32 0.63
N THR A 9 14.51 -12.22 1.27
CA THR A 9 13.76 -10.97 1.25
C THR A 9 13.59 -10.42 -0.18
N ILE A 10 14.66 -10.46 -0.98
CA ILE A 10 14.62 -10.01 -2.38
C ILE A 10 13.66 -10.89 -3.21
N LYS A 11 13.77 -12.22 -3.10
CA LYS A 11 12.89 -13.14 -3.83
C LYS A 11 11.42 -13.00 -3.44
N GLY A 12 11.15 -12.84 -2.14
CA GLY A 12 9.80 -12.59 -1.63
C GLY A 12 9.21 -11.29 -2.19
N GLY A 13 9.99 -10.20 -2.15
CA GLY A 13 9.54 -8.91 -2.68
C GLY A 13 9.29 -8.92 -4.19
N VAL A 14 10.16 -9.59 -4.96
CA VAL A 14 9.94 -9.79 -6.41
C VAL A 14 8.67 -10.57 -6.67
N TRP A 15 8.41 -11.64 -5.91
CA TRP A 15 7.17 -12.39 -6.06
C TRP A 15 5.94 -11.51 -5.76
N VAL A 16 5.95 -10.73 -4.67
CA VAL A 16 4.85 -9.82 -4.34
C VAL A 16 4.58 -8.81 -5.46
N LEU A 17 5.61 -8.15 -5.98
CA LEU A 17 5.41 -7.17 -7.05
C LEU A 17 5.00 -7.82 -8.39
N LYS A 18 5.42 -9.06 -8.65
CA LYS A 18 4.96 -9.80 -9.83
C LYS A 18 3.47 -10.10 -9.76
N GLU A 19 2.99 -10.58 -8.61
CA GLU A 19 1.58 -10.91 -8.42
C GLU A 19 0.67 -9.67 -8.40
N GLU A 20 1.13 -8.57 -7.80
CA GLU A 20 0.32 -7.36 -7.65
C GLU A 20 0.39 -6.43 -8.88
N TYR A 21 1.54 -6.36 -9.55
CA TYR A 21 1.83 -5.32 -10.55
C TYR A 21 2.52 -5.82 -11.83
N ASP A 22 2.69 -7.14 -11.99
CA ASP A 22 3.39 -7.75 -13.12
C ASP A 22 4.88 -7.36 -13.25
N ILE A 23 5.51 -6.94 -12.15
CA ILE A 23 6.93 -6.51 -12.12
C ILE A 23 7.82 -7.67 -11.68
N ASP A 24 8.72 -8.14 -12.56
CA ASP A 24 9.60 -9.29 -12.32
C ASP A 24 11.08 -8.95 -12.06
N ASN A 25 11.42 -7.67 -12.01
CA ASN A 25 12.76 -7.20 -11.67
C ASN A 25 12.72 -5.96 -10.77
N ILE A 26 13.41 -6.01 -9.64
CA ILE A 26 13.45 -4.93 -8.67
C ILE A 26 14.89 -4.52 -8.41
N ILE A 27 15.23 -3.31 -8.83
CA ILE A 27 16.34 -2.54 -8.26
C ILE A 27 15.76 -1.16 -7.90
N LEU A 28 14.94 -1.12 -6.85
CA LEU A 28 14.44 0.15 -6.32
C LEU A 28 15.40 0.62 -5.24
N LYS A 29 15.85 1.87 -5.36
CA LYS A 29 16.66 2.53 -4.35
C LYS A 29 15.81 2.84 -3.11
N ASP A 30 16.42 2.78 -1.93
CA ASP A 30 15.74 3.04 -0.67
C ASP A 30 15.05 4.41 -0.64
N GLU A 31 15.63 5.43 -1.30
CA GLU A 31 15.03 6.75 -1.39
C GLU A 31 13.71 6.73 -2.16
N LEU A 32 13.67 6.05 -3.32
CA LEU A 32 12.47 5.96 -4.15
C LEU A 32 11.34 5.18 -3.47
N LEU A 33 11.70 4.12 -2.74
CA LEU A 33 10.75 3.35 -1.93
C LEU A 33 10.25 4.18 -0.75
N SER A 34 11.15 4.87 -0.05
CA SER A 34 10.77 5.72 1.06
C SER A 34 9.82 6.83 0.63
N ASP A 35 10.07 7.47 -0.51
CA ASP A 35 9.20 8.54 -1.01
C ASP A 35 7.81 8.01 -1.37
N TYR A 36 7.73 6.81 -1.97
CA TYR A 36 6.45 6.17 -2.26
C TYR A 36 5.69 5.80 -0.99
N MET A 37 6.34 5.17 -0.02
CA MET A 37 5.69 4.73 1.21
C MET A 37 5.25 5.90 2.09
N ILE A 38 6.02 6.99 2.10
CA ILE A 38 5.63 8.22 2.78
C ILE A 38 4.42 8.85 2.08
N ALA A 39 4.44 8.96 0.75
CA ALA A 39 3.30 9.46 0.01
C ALA A 39 2.05 8.61 0.25
N LEU A 40 2.22 7.29 0.39
CA LEU A 40 1.12 6.38 0.68
C LEU A 40 0.54 6.59 2.09
N MET A 41 1.38 6.85 3.09
CA MET A 41 0.91 7.26 4.44
C MET A 41 0.14 8.58 4.40
N GLU A 42 0.58 9.53 3.58
CA GLU A 42 -0.12 10.81 3.39
C GLU A 42 -1.47 10.65 2.66
N VAL A 43 -1.56 9.71 1.71
CA VAL A 43 -2.82 9.38 1.03
C VAL A 43 -3.78 8.65 1.97
N ALA A 44 -3.29 7.72 2.80
CA ALA A 44 -4.12 7.07 3.80
C ALA A 44 -4.67 8.10 4.80
N ALA A 45 -3.80 8.97 5.31
CA ALA A 45 -4.14 10.07 6.19
C ALA A 45 -4.79 11.28 5.48
N ALA A 46 -5.43 11.07 4.32
CA ALA A 46 -6.01 12.14 3.53
C ALA A 46 -7.12 12.90 4.28
N ASP A 47 -7.80 12.22 5.21
CA ASP A 47 -8.81 12.81 6.09
C ASP A 47 -8.20 13.64 7.26
N GLY A 48 -6.86 13.67 7.34
CA GLY A 48 -6.07 14.41 8.32
C GLY A 48 -5.51 13.57 9.47
N VAL A 49 -5.81 12.27 9.55
CA VAL A 49 -5.35 11.38 10.62
C VAL A 49 -4.76 10.10 10.04
N LEU A 50 -3.52 9.78 10.42
CA LEU A 50 -2.95 8.45 10.16
C LEU A 50 -3.22 7.54 11.37
N SER A 51 -4.14 6.61 11.23
CA SER A 51 -4.39 5.57 12.22
C SER A 51 -3.23 4.56 12.31
N GLU A 52 -3.21 3.79 13.40
CA GLU A 52 -2.21 2.74 13.56
C GLU A 52 -2.42 1.58 12.57
N ALA A 53 -3.67 1.27 12.21
CA ALA A 53 -3.96 0.19 11.26
C ALA A 53 -3.41 0.52 9.87
N GLU A 54 -3.64 1.74 9.39
CA GLU A 54 -3.13 2.24 8.11
C GLU A 54 -1.59 2.27 8.11
N ARG A 55 -0.98 2.77 9.19
CA ARG A 55 0.48 2.77 9.35
C ARG A 55 1.05 1.36 9.24
N GLN A 56 0.50 0.42 10.01
CA GLN A 56 0.97 -0.97 10.01
C GLN A 56 0.75 -1.65 8.66
N TRP A 57 -0.30 -1.29 7.93
CA TRP A 57 -0.53 -1.75 6.58
C TRP A 57 0.58 -1.29 5.63
N VAL A 58 0.92 0.00 5.63
CA VAL A 58 2.00 0.55 4.79
C VAL A 58 3.36 -0.03 5.15
N ILE A 59 3.67 -0.17 6.45
CA ILE A 59 4.90 -0.83 6.92
C ILE A 59 4.93 -2.30 6.47
N GLY A 60 3.80 -3.00 6.55
CA GLY A 60 3.65 -4.37 6.10
C GLY A 60 3.97 -4.52 4.62
N LEU A 61 3.41 -3.64 3.78
CA LEU A 61 3.73 -3.59 2.35
C LEU A 61 5.22 -3.33 2.11
N ALA A 62 5.80 -2.33 2.80
CA ALA A 62 7.22 -2.01 2.67
C ALA A 62 8.13 -3.20 3.04
N CYS A 63 7.81 -3.92 4.12
CA CYS A 63 8.47 -5.15 4.51
C CYS A 63 8.32 -6.26 3.47
N ALA A 64 7.09 -6.46 2.96
CA ALA A 64 6.78 -7.50 1.99
C ALA A 64 7.57 -7.33 0.68
N ILE A 65 7.75 -6.10 0.23
CA ILE A 65 8.53 -5.79 -0.98
C ILE A 65 10.05 -5.68 -0.72
N GLY A 66 10.50 -5.97 0.51
CA GLY A 66 11.90 -6.08 0.86
C GLY A 66 12.62 -4.75 1.10
N SER A 67 11.90 -3.72 1.57
CA SER A 67 12.50 -2.45 1.96
C SER A 67 13.56 -2.63 3.06
N SER A 68 14.59 -1.79 3.06
CA SER A 68 15.64 -1.84 4.08
C SER A 68 15.12 -1.38 5.45
N GLN A 69 15.81 -1.77 6.52
CA GLN A 69 15.47 -1.35 7.88
C GLN A 69 15.46 0.19 8.02
N VAL A 70 16.32 0.90 7.29
CA VAL A 70 16.36 2.37 7.29
C VAL A 70 15.04 2.96 6.82
N VAL A 71 14.43 2.37 5.78
CA VAL A 71 13.11 2.79 5.31
C VAL A 71 12.05 2.46 6.35
N ILE A 72 12.07 1.25 6.93
CA ILE A 72 11.10 0.82 7.95
C ILE A 72 11.12 1.72 9.18
N ASP A 73 12.30 2.03 9.73
CA ASP A 73 12.47 2.89 10.91
C ASP A 73 11.92 4.31 10.64
N LYS A 74 12.14 4.81 9.42
CA LYS A 74 11.60 6.11 8.98
C LYS A 74 10.07 6.09 8.93
N LEU A 75 9.45 5.02 8.44
CA LEU A 75 7.99 4.86 8.37
C LEU A 75 7.36 4.71 9.77
N GLN A 76 8.02 4.04 10.70
CA GLN A 76 7.52 3.88 12.08
C GLN A 76 7.36 5.22 12.80
N THR A 77 8.29 6.14 12.56
CA THR A 77 8.34 7.44 13.25
C THR A 77 7.71 8.58 12.46
N TYR A 78 7.32 8.33 11.21
CA TYR A 78 6.77 9.34 10.32
C TYR A 78 5.48 9.95 10.90
N GLN A 79 5.42 11.27 10.88
CA GLN A 79 4.24 12.06 11.26
C GLN A 79 3.65 12.66 10.01
N HIS A 80 2.33 12.59 9.88
CA HIS A 80 1.59 13.21 8.79
C HIS A 80 1.96 14.70 8.67
N LYS A 81 2.36 15.12 7.48
CA LYS A 81 2.80 16.49 7.15
C LYS A 81 1.84 17.22 6.22
N GLY A 82 0.85 16.51 5.68
CA GLY A 82 -0.09 17.05 4.72
C GLY A 82 0.31 16.77 3.28
N MET A 83 -0.71 16.89 2.43
CA MET A 83 -0.69 16.50 1.02
C MET A 83 0.30 17.28 0.14
N ASP A 84 0.74 18.48 0.56
CA ASP A 84 1.73 19.27 -0.18
C ASP A 84 3.02 18.49 -0.46
N SER A 85 3.41 17.62 0.48
CA SER A 85 4.58 16.75 0.35
C SER A 85 4.42 15.70 -0.76
N VAL A 86 3.20 15.20 -0.96
CA VAL A 86 2.84 14.26 -2.04
C VAL A 86 2.88 14.98 -3.38
N LEU A 87 2.26 16.16 -3.47
CA LEU A 87 2.23 16.96 -4.70
C LEU A 87 3.63 17.34 -5.17
N ALA A 88 4.53 17.70 -4.25
CA ALA A 88 5.92 18.04 -4.57
C ALA A 88 6.68 16.90 -5.27
N THR A 89 6.25 15.64 -5.09
CA THR A 89 6.95 14.46 -5.62
C THR A 89 6.19 13.83 -6.80
N PHE A 90 4.86 13.76 -6.71
CA PHE A 90 4.03 12.98 -7.62
C PHE A 90 3.20 13.83 -8.59
N HIS A 91 3.13 15.15 -8.43
CA HIS A 91 2.45 16.00 -9.41
C HIS A 91 3.16 15.98 -10.76
N ALA A 92 2.42 15.96 -11.88
CA ALA A 92 2.98 15.88 -13.23
C ALA A 92 3.96 17.03 -13.56
N GLU A 93 3.79 18.19 -12.91
CA GLU A 93 4.64 19.36 -13.11
C GLU A 93 5.88 19.40 -12.18
N SER A 94 6.04 18.44 -11.26
CA SER A 94 7.11 18.46 -10.26
C SER A 94 8.51 18.20 -10.82
N GLY A 95 8.63 17.78 -12.09
CA GLY A 95 9.88 17.30 -12.69
C GLY A 95 10.38 15.96 -12.13
N HIS A 96 9.75 15.45 -11.07
CA HIS A 96 10.03 14.17 -10.40
C HIS A 96 8.94 13.12 -10.67
N SER A 97 7.87 13.48 -11.39
CA SER A 97 6.82 12.56 -11.79
C SER A 97 7.32 11.57 -12.84
N ASN A 98 7.32 10.28 -12.51
CA ASN A 98 7.67 9.21 -13.45
C ASN A 98 6.49 8.77 -14.35
N GLY A 99 5.57 9.69 -14.68
CA GLY A 99 4.39 9.42 -15.49
C GLY A 99 3.17 8.87 -14.72
N ILE A 100 1.99 9.00 -15.34
CA ILE A 100 0.64 8.80 -14.75
C ILE A 100 0.45 7.50 -13.95
N HIS A 101 1.19 6.44 -14.31
CA HIS A 101 1.09 5.14 -13.67
C HIS A 101 1.48 5.16 -12.19
N ARG A 102 2.42 6.03 -11.80
CA ARG A 102 2.88 6.13 -10.42
C ARG A 102 1.84 6.82 -9.52
N GLN A 103 1.08 7.77 -10.07
CA GLN A 103 -0.08 8.36 -9.40
C GLN A 103 -1.21 7.34 -9.30
N LEU A 104 -1.51 6.60 -10.37
CA LEU A 104 -2.57 5.59 -10.35
C LEU A 104 -2.30 4.49 -9.32
N SER A 105 -1.06 3.96 -9.26
CA SER A 105 -0.71 2.95 -8.25
C SER A 105 -0.79 3.51 -6.84
N LEU A 106 -0.33 4.75 -6.63
CA LEU A 106 -0.39 5.42 -5.32
C LEU A 106 -1.84 5.60 -4.83
N ILE A 107 -2.76 6.02 -5.71
CA ILE A 107 -4.18 6.18 -5.36
C ILE A 107 -4.83 4.83 -5.07
N TYR A 108 -4.53 3.80 -5.86
CA TYR A 108 -5.06 2.46 -5.62
C TYR A 108 -4.56 1.87 -4.30
N ASP A 109 -3.25 1.93 -4.03
CA ASP A 109 -2.70 1.54 -2.74
C ASP A 109 -3.22 2.40 -1.60
N GLY A 110 -3.51 3.68 -1.86
CA GLY A 110 -4.15 4.60 -0.92
C GLY A 110 -5.48 4.07 -0.39
N PHE A 111 -6.38 3.63 -1.27
CA PHE A 111 -7.63 2.99 -0.84
C PHE A 111 -7.40 1.72 -0.04
N ARG A 112 -6.38 0.93 -0.40
CA ARG A 112 -6.03 -0.30 0.33
C ARG A 112 -5.50 -0.01 1.73
N ALA A 113 -4.67 1.02 1.85
CA ALA A 113 -4.08 1.46 3.11
C ALA A 113 -5.15 2.08 4.01
N ALA A 114 -5.95 3.02 3.50
CA ALA A 114 -7.02 3.67 4.26
C ALA A 114 -8.02 2.63 4.82
N GLY A 115 -8.47 1.69 4.00
CA GLY A 115 -9.39 0.64 4.44
C GLY A 115 -8.74 -0.54 5.19
N ALA A 116 -7.55 -0.35 5.77
CA ALA A 116 -6.79 -1.43 6.42
C ALA A 116 -7.45 -1.95 7.70
N ASP A 117 -8.24 -1.12 8.39
CA ASP A 117 -9.00 -1.51 9.58
C ASP A 117 -10.28 -2.31 9.24
N GLY A 118 -10.60 -2.45 7.94
CA GLY A 118 -11.74 -3.20 7.44
C GLY A 118 -12.91 -2.33 6.99
N GLU A 119 -12.87 -1.01 7.22
CA GLU A 119 -13.87 -0.06 6.74
C GLU A 119 -13.17 1.08 5.98
N LEU A 120 -13.77 1.54 4.89
CA LEU A 120 -13.28 2.71 4.17
C LEU A 120 -14.37 3.77 4.24
N HIS A 121 -14.16 4.78 5.06
CA HIS A 121 -15.15 5.79 5.38
C HIS A 121 -15.37 6.77 4.22
N PRO A 122 -16.60 7.32 4.05
CA PRO A 122 -16.89 8.26 2.97
C PRO A 122 -15.97 9.49 2.93
N LYS A 123 -15.48 9.95 4.09
CA LYS A 123 -14.55 11.09 4.20
C LYS A 123 -13.16 10.76 3.66
N GLU A 124 -12.66 9.55 3.92
CA GLU A 124 -11.38 9.09 3.39
C GLU A 124 -11.47 8.96 1.87
N VAL A 125 -12.58 8.42 1.36
CA VAL A 125 -12.84 8.35 -0.09
C VAL A 125 -12.85 9.75 -0.71
N GLU A 126 -13.62 10.68 -0.16
CA GLU A 126 -13.68 12.06 -0.65
C GLU A 126 -12.29 12.73 -0.65
N ALA A 127 -11.52 12.55 0.42
CA ALA A 127 -10.20 13.14 0.54
C ALA A 127 -9.18 12.54 -0.45
N ILE A 128 -9.21 11.21 -0.68
CA ILE A 128 -8.40 10.55 -1.69
C ILE A 128 -8.79 11.02 -3.10
N HIS A 129 -10.09 11.24 -3.36
CA HIS A 129 -10.56 11.79 -4.62
C HIS A 129 -10.02 13.21 -4.89
N GLU A 130 -10.06 14.09 -3.90
CA GLU A 130 -9.51 15.45 -4.04
C GLU A 130 -7.99 15.44 -4.24
N LEU A 131 -7.26 14.56 -3.53
CA LEU A 131 -5.83 14.38 -3.75
C LEU A 131 -5.52 13.87 -5.15
N ALA A 132 -6.27 12.87 -5.64
CA ALA A 132 -6.07 12.30 -6.96
C ALA A 132 -6.28 13.35 -8.06
N LYS A 133 -7.31 14.19 -7.91
CA LYS A 133 -7.54 15.34 -8.79
C LYS A 133 -6.38 16.34 -8.75
N ALA A 134 -5.87 16.67 -7.55
CA ALA A 134 -4.71 17.53 -7.40
C ALA A 134 -3.43 16.93 -8.01
N LEU A 135 -3.33 15.60 -8.10
CA LEU A 135 -2.25 14.88 -8.80
C LEU A 135 -2.44 14.79 -10.32
N GLY A 136 -3.54 15.32 -10.86
CA GLY A 136 -3.86 15.27 -12.28
C GLY A 136 -4.45 13.93 -12.74
N VAL A 137 -4.93 13.09 -11.82
CA VAL A 137 -5.65 11.85 -12.15
C VAL A 137 -7.11 12.20 -12.40
N GLY A 138 -7.65 11.76 -13.54
CA GLY A 138 -9.03 12.05 -13.92
C GLY A 138 -10.04 11.34 -13.01
N GLU A 139 -11.14 12.01 -12.67
CA GLU A 139 -12.20 11.48 -11.78
C GLU A 139 -12.69 10.08 -12.20
N ALA A 140 -12.88 9.85 -13.50
CA ALA A 140 -13.29 8.55 -14.03
C ALA A 140 -12.28 7.43 -13.70
N GLN A 141 -10.97 7.73 -13.74
CA GLN A 141 -9.93 6.77 -13.39
C GLN A 141 -9.93 6.50 -11.88
N VAL A 142 -10.06 7.53 -11.05
CA VAL A 142 -10.16 7.37 -9.59
C VAL A 142 -11.35 6.49 -9.21
N LYS A 143 -12.51 6.72 -9.83
CA LYS A 143 -13.71 5.89 -9.63
C LYS A 143 -13.46 4.43 -10.01
N GLN A 144 -12.78 4.17 -11.14
CA GLN A 144 -12.41 2.82 -11.54
C GLN A 144 -11.47 2.14 -10.52
N LEU A 145 -10.50 2.88 -9.97
CA LEU A 145 -9.60 2.35 -8.93
C LEU A 145 -10.35 2.03 -7.64
N TYR A 146 -11.29 2.89 -7.24
CA TYR A 146 -12.14 2.65 -6.06
C TYR A 146 -13.04 1.42 -6.25
N GLU A 147 -13.70 1.29 -7.40
CA GLU A 147 -14.52 0.13 -7.74
C GLU A 147 -13.69 -1.17 -7.75
N LEU A 148 -12.48 -1.13 -8.33
CA LEU A 148 -11.54 -2.24 -8.33
C LEU A 148 -11.13 -2.64 -6.91
N TYR A 149 -10.87 -1.68 -6.03
CA TYR A 149 -10.57 -1.94 -4.61
C TYR A 149 -11.74 -2.69 -3.95
N ILE A 150 -12.97 -2.21 -4.12
CA ILE A 150 -14.17 -2.83 -3.54
C ILE A 150 -14.35 -4.26 -4.07
N GLU A 151 -14.23 -4.47 -5.38
CA GLU A 151 -14.31 -5.79 -6.00
C GLU A 151 -13.24 -6.74 -5.44
N ASN A 152 -12.00 -6.27 -5.31
CA ASN A 152 -10.90 -7.08 -4.78
C ASN A 152 -11.13 -7.47 -3.30
N GLN A 153 -11.70 -6.58 -2.48
CA GLN A 153 -12.06 -6.94 -1.10
C GLN A 153 -13.15 -8.02 -1.07
N GLN A 154 -14.18 -7.90 -1.90
CA GLN A 154 -15.23 -8.91 -2.00
C GLN A 154 -14.69 -10.27 -2.46
N ASN A 155 -13.83 -10.26 -3.48
CA ASN A 155 -13.17 -11.47 -3.98
C ASN A 155 -12.25 -12.11 -2.93
N ARG A 156 -11.50 -11.29 -2.17
CA ARG A 156 -10.68 -11.75 -1.05
C ARG A 156 -11.55 -12.43 0.03
N LEU A 157 -12.63 -11.80 0.47
CA LEU A 157 -13.54 -12.37 1.47
C LEU A 157 -14.18 -13.67 0.99
N LYS A 158 -14.59 -13.73 -0.28
CA LYS A 158 -15.10 -14.95 -0.92
C LYS A 158 -14.06 -16.07 -0.89
N ARG A 159 -12.81 -15.79 -1.28
CA ARG A 159 -11.71 -16.75 -1.23
C ARG A 159 -11.47 -17.26 0.18
N LEU A 160 -11.41 -16.37 1.17
CA LEU A 160 -11.19 -16.74 2.57
C LEU A 160 -12.30 -17.65 3.10
N LYS A 161 -13.56 -17.39 2.76
CA LYS A 161 -14.70 -18.24 3.16
C LYS A 161 -14.64 -19.65 2.56
N ILE A 162 -14.11 -19.78 1.34
CA ILE A 162 -13.97 -21.09 0.67
C ILE A 162 -12.82 -21.89 1.27
N ILE A 163 -11.66 -21.27 1.46
CA ILE A 163 -10.43 -21.95 1.92
C ILE A 163 -10.46 -22.19 3.44
N PHE A 164 -10.94 -21.19 4.20
CA PHE A 164 -10.95 -21.19 5.66
C PHE A 164 -12.36 -20.87 6.17
N PRO A 165 -13.32 -21.81 6.07
CA PRO A 165 -14.71 -21.56 6.44
C PRO A 165 -14.89 -21.16 7.91
N ASN A 166 -13.98 -21.60 8.79
CA ASN A 166 -13.96 -21.27 10.22
C ASN A 166 -12.93 -20.17 10.57
N GLY A 167 -12.32 -19.53 9.57
CA GLY A 167 -11.28 -18.52 9.72
C GLY A 167 -9.85 -19.09 9.72
N GLY A 168 -8.91 -18.31 9.19
CA GLY A 168 -7.51 -18.75 9.04
C GLY A 168 -6.83 -19.06 10.37
N ASN A 169 -7.06 -18.24 11.41
CA ASN A 169 -6.48 -18.48 12.73
C ASN A 169 -6.99 -19.77 13.37
N HIS A 170 -8.25 -20.15 13.11
CA HIS A 170 -8.79 -21.43 13.56
C HIS A 170 -8.06 -22.59 12.87
N ALA A 171 -7.87 -22.51 11.55
CA ALA A 171 -7.16 -23.52 10.79
C ALA A 171 -5.70 -23.70 11.26
N ILE A 172 -5.00 -22.60 11.56
CA ILE A 172 -3.64 -22.66 12.13
C ILE A 172 -3.65 -23.33 13.51
N ALA A 173 -4.57 -22.94 14.39
CA ALA A 173 -4.68 -23.54 15.73
C ALA A 173 -5.03 -25.03 15.71
N GLU A 174 -5.70 -25.54 14.66
CA GLU A 174 -5.92 -26.98 14.47
C GLU A 174 -4.63 -27.71 14.10
N VAL A 175 -3.81 -27.13 13.21
CA VAL A 175 -2.54 -27.71 12.77
C VAL A 175 -1.51 -27.70 13.90
N GLU A 176 -1.43 -26.61 14.67
CA GLU A 176 -0.47 -26.51 15.79
C GLU A 176 -0.70 -27.57 16.86
N LYS A 177 -1.92 -28.06 17.06
CA LYS A 177 -2.21 -29.16 18.00
C LYS A 177 -1.66 -30.52 17.57
N LEU A 178 -1.22 -30.65 16.31
CA LEU A 178 -0.64 -31.89 15.76
C LEU A 178 0.87 -32.01 16.03
N TYR A 179 1.51 -30.95 16.53
CA TYR A 179 2.93 -30.86 16.85
C TYR A 179 3.17 -30.54 18.32
#